data_AF-A0A845TSZ6-F1
#
_entry.id   AF-A0A845TSZ6-F1
#
_cell.length_a   1.000
_cell.length_b   1.000
_cell.length_c   1.000
_cell.angle_alpha   90.00
_cell.angle_beta   90.00
_cell.angle_gamma   90.00
#
_symmetry.space_group_name_H-M   'P 1'
#
loop_
_entity.id
_entity.type
_entity.pdbx_description
1 polymer ?
#
loop_
_entity_poly.entity_id
_entity_poly.type
_entity_poly.pdbx_seq_one_letter_code
_entity_poly.pdbx_strand_id
1 'polypeptide(L)' 'MARLSVLISSGEVCSSLRSKQLFYDTDDHDRVDAHHTGEVHGPFWCTLTQSLLGPDGKVADVDLCRQGRTCCKTA' A
#
# COMPACT_ATOMS: atom_id res chain seq x y z
N MET A 1 6.57 -10.69 -6.40
CA MET A 1 5.88 -10.27 -5.17
C MET A 1 4.45 -9.86 -5.50
N ALA A 2 3.52 -9.92 -4.54
CA ALA A 2 2.07 -9.82 -4.76
C ALA A 2 1.60 -8.38 -5.00
N ARG A 3 0.41 -8.17 -5.59
CA ARG A 3 -0.22 -6.84 -5.68
C ARG A 3 -0.91 -6.50 -4.36
N LEU A 4 -1.06 -5.22 -4.00
CA LEU A 4 -1.78 -4.81 -2.77
C LEU A 4 -3.21 -5.38 -2.73
N SER A 5 -3.89 -5.44 -3.88
CA SER A 5 -5.22 -6.06 -3.98
C SER A 5 -5.23 -7.54 -3.60
N VAL A 6 -4.16 -8.28 -3.92
CA VAL A 6 -4.00 -9.69 -3.53
C VAL A 6 -3.86 -9.80 -2.02
N LEU A 7 -3.00 -8.98 -1.40
CA LEU A 7 -2.79 -8.96 0.06
C LEU A 7 -4.08 -8.59 0.83
N ILE A 8 -4.91 -7.70 0.27
CA ILE A 8 -6.20 -7.34 0.85
C ILE A 8 -7.17 -8.53 0.77
N SER A 9 -7.22 -9.21 -0.39
CA SER A 9 -8.12 -10.35 -0.59
C SER A 9 -7.71 -11.61 0.18
N SER A 10 -6.41 -11.80 0.45
CA SER A 10 -5.91 -12.90 1.31
C SER A 10 -6.04 -12.59 2.80
N GLY A 11 -6.46 -11.38 3.17
CA GLY A 11 -6.58 -10.94 4.56
C GLY A 11 -5.24 -10.64 5.25
N GLU A 12 -4.13 -10.57 4.51
CA GLU A 12 -2.80 -10.28 5.05
C GLU A 12 -2.65 -8.82 5.51
N VAL A 13 -3.36 -7.89 4.86
CA VAL A 13 -3.38 -6.47 5.22
C VAL A 13 -4.80 -5.95 5.41
N CYS A 14 -4.92 -4.77 6.04
CA CYS A 14 -6.18 -4.12 6.30
C CYS A 14 -6.92 -3.78 4.99
N SER A 15 -8.22 -4.10 4.95
CA SER A 15 -9.13 -3.74 3.85
C SER A 15 -9.24 -2.22 3.60
N SER A 16 -8.86 -1.40 4.59
CA SER A 16 -8.84 0.06 4.50
C SER A 16 -7.49 0.65 4.04
N LEU A 17 -6.48 -0.19 3.79
CA LEU A 17 -5.18 0.26 3.26
C LEU A 17 -5.29 0.52 1.75
N ARG A 18 -4.73 1.62 1.28
CA ARG A 18 -4.65 1.96 -0.15
C ARG A 18 -3.26 2.44 -0.50
N SER A 19 -2.89 2.31 -1.76
CA SER A 19 -1.71 2.94 -2.36
C SER A 19 -2.05 3.51 -3.73
N LYS A 20 -1.24 4.45 -4.18
CA LYS A 20 -1.26 4.99 -5.53
C LYS A 20 0.16 5.35 -5.92
N GLN A 21 0.64 4.69 -6.95
CA GLN A 21 1.93 5.00 -7.56
C GLN A 21 1.72 6.05 -8.66
N LEU A 22 2.72 6.91 -8.78
CA LEU A 22 2.89 7.79 -9.94
C LEU A 22 3.99 7.16 -10.80
N PHE A 23 3.84 7.26 -12.11
CA PHE A 23 4.88 6.89 -13.06
C PHE A 23 5.39 8.16 -13.75
N TYR A 24 6.67 8.17 -14.10
CA TYR A 24 7.24 9.17 -14.98
C TYR A 24 7.20 8.60 -16.40
N ASP A 25 6.65 9.38 -17.33
CA ASP A 25 6.73 9.06 -18.75
C ASP A 25 8.10 9.52 -19.24
N THR A 26 9.05 8.58 -19.32
CA THR A 26 10.41 8.85 -19.77
C THR A 26 10.57 8.37 -21.21
N ASP A 27 11.15 9.22 -22.06
CA ASP A 27 11.55 8.84 -23.42
C ASP A 27 12.48 7.62 -23.33
N ASP A 28 12.27 6.64 -24.21
CA ASP A 28 12.63 5.21 -24.05
C ASP A 28 14.16 4.91 -23.96
N HIS A 29 14.97 5.97 -23.90
CA HIS A 29 16.43 5.96 -23.94
C HIS A 29 17.12 5.84 -22.57
N ASP A 30 16.44 6.18 -21.48
CA ASP A 30 16.96 6.09 -20.10
C ASP A 30 16.23 5.00 -19.30
N ARG A 31 16.31 3.74 -19.77
CA ARG A 31 15.80 2.56 -19.04
C ARG A 31 16.65 2.20 -17.82
N VAL A 32 17.21 3.17 -17.11
CA VAL A 32 17.91 2.94 -15.86
C VAL A 32 16.85 2.77 -14.77
N ASP A 33 16.41 1.53 -14.59
CA ASP A 33 15.89 0.97 -13.34
C ASP A 33 14.88 1.84 -12.58
N ALA A 34 13.95 2.51 -13.28
CA ALA A 34 12.76 3.00 -12.63
C ALA A 34 12.04 1.76 -12.09
N HIS A 35 12.10 1.56 -10.77
CA HIS A 35 11.65 0.42 -9.97
C HIS A 35 10.18 0.02 -10.22
N HIS A 36 9.87 -0.45 -11.42
CA HIS A 36 8.57 -0.93 -11.89
C HIS A 36 8.49 -2.46 -11.84
N THR A 37 9.31 -3.09 -10.99
CA THR A 37 9.00 -4.47 -10.58
C THR A 37 7.64 -4.39 -9.89
N GLY A 38 6.71 -5.32 -10.17
CA GLY A 38 5.32 -5.29 -9.69
C GLY A 38 5.17 -5.48 -8.16
N GLU A 39 6.01 -4.81 -7.40
CA GLU A 39 6.16 -4.82 -5.96
C GLU A 39 5.22 -3.79 -5.33
N VAL A 40 4.74 -4.11 -4.12
CA VAL A 40 3.86 -3.23 -3.36
C VAL A 40 4.70 -2.10 -2.78
N HIS A 41 4.80 -0.99 -3.52
CA HIS A 41 5.47 0.21 -3.05
C HIS A 41 4.46 1.31 -2.74
N GLY A 42 4.83 2.13 -1.76
CA GLY A 42 4.06 3.29 -1.33
C GLY A 42 4.03 4.40 -2.39
N PRO A 43 3.40 5.54 -2.06
CA PRO A 43 2.85 5.89 -0.75
C PRO A 43 1.55 5.14 -0.42
N PHE A 44 1.35 4.85 0.88
CA PHE A 44 0.17 4.20 1.43
C PHE A 44 -0.66 5.16 2.29
N TRP A 45 -1.97 4.93 2.39
CA TRP A 45 -2.85 5.66 3.31
C TRP A 45 -4.02 4.80 3.81
N CYS A 46 -4.62 5.22 4.92
CA CYS A 46 -5.83 4.62 5.46
C CYS A 46 -7.07 5.36 4.94
N THR A 47 -8.05 4.63 4.40
CA THR A 47 -9.30 5.24 3.89
C THR A 47 -10.22 5.78 4.98
N LEU A 48 -10.11 5.28 6.21
CA LEU A 48 -10.96 5.72 7.33
C LEU A 48 -10.58 7.12 7.80
N THR A 49 -9.28 7.42 7.83
CA THR A 49 -8.74 8.73 8.25
C THR A 49 -8.35 9.63 7.08
N GLN A 50 -8.32 9.07 5.87
CA GLN A 50 -7.81 9.73 4.66
C GLN A 50 -6.40 10.31 4.86
N SER A 51 -5.56 9.58 5.61
CA SER A 51 -4.24 10.03 6.05
C SER A 51 -3.23 8.89 6.08
N LEU A 52 -1.95 9.26 6.23
CA LEU A 52 -0.85 8.32 6.46
C LEU A 52 -0.95 7.62 7.82
N LEU A 53 -1.77 8.15 8.74
CA LEU A 53 -2.01 7.56 10.05
C LEU A 53 -3.41 6.94 10.10
N GLY A 54 -3.53 5.73 10.65
CA GLY A 54 -4.80 5.09 10.92
C GLY A 54 -5.52 5.66 12.15
N PRO A 55 -6.74 5.19 12.45
CA PRO A 55 -7.53 5.69 13.59
C PRO A 55 -6.89 5.48 14.97
N ASP A 56 -5.97 4.53 15.07
CA ASP A 56 -5.17 4.25 16.27
C ASP A 56 -3.87 5.10 16.34
N GLY A 57 -3.72 6.07 15.44
CA GLY A 57 -2.56 6.97 15.37
C GLY A 57 -1.29 6.35 14.77
N LYS A 58 -1.32 5.08 14.32
CA LYS A 58 -0.13 4.42 13.75
C LYS A 58 -0.10 4.50 12.22
N VAL A 59 1.10 4.48 11.66
CA VAL A 59 1.33 4.55 10.21
C VAL A 59 0.54 3.47 9.45
N ALA A 60 -0.07 3.88 8.34
CA ALA A 60 -0.76 3.02 7.39
C ALA A 60 0.23 2.57 6.33
N ASP A 61 0.93 1.48 6.60
CA ASP A 61 1.94 0.88 5.72
C ASP A 61 1.65 -0.62 5.52
N VAL A 62 2.14 -1.23 4.44
CA VAL A 62 1.93 -2.67 4.15
C VAL A 62 2.48 -3.59 5.25
N ASP A 63 3.52 -3.14 5.97
CA ASP A 63 4.12 -3.88 7.07
C ASP A 63 3.42 -3.68 8.42
N LEU A 64 2.72 -2.56 8.58
CA LEU A 64 2.14 -2.17 9.86
C LEU A 64 0.60 -2.22 9.88
N CYS A 65 -0.06 -2.07 8.74
CA CYS A 65 -1.52 -2.01 8.62
C CYS A 65 -2.09 -3.39 8.30
N ARG A 66 -1.96 -4.30 9.26
CA ARG A 66 -2.34 -5.73 9.15
C ARG A 66 -3.10 -6.21 10.40
N GLN A 67 -3.48 -7.48 10.40
CA GLN A 67 -4.20 -8.12 11.50
C GLN A 67 -3.47 -7.91 12.83
N GLY A 68 -4.23 -7.66 13.91
CA GLY A 68 -3.70 -7.35 15.24
C GLY A 68 -3.84 -5.89 15.65
N ARG A 69 -4.09 -4.97 14.71
CA ARG A 69 -4.58 -3.62 15.04
C ARG A 69 -6.08 -3.65 15.30
N THR A 70 -6.52 -2.98 16.36
CA THR A 70 -7.94 -2.92 16.76
C THR A 70 -8.85 -2.33 15.67
N CYS A 71 -8.32 -1.40 14.86
CA CYS A 71 -9.05 -0.79 13.75
C CYS A 71 -8.97 -1.58 12.43
N CYS A 72 -8.13 -2.63 12.35
CA CYS A 72 -7.91 -3.37 11.11
C CYS A 72 -9.02 -4.40 10.89
N LYS A 73 -9.72 -4.29 9.76
CA LYS A 73 -10.65 -5.32 9.26
C LYS A 73 -10.05 -5.96 8.02
N THR A 74 -9.93 -7.28 8.01
CA THR A 74 -9.50 -8.08 6.86
C THR A 74 -10.72 -8.64 6.13
N ALA A 75 -10.56 -9.05 4.87
CA ALA A 75 -11.61 -9.69 4.09
C ALA A 75 -12.03 -11.05 4.68
#